data_AF-A0A4D6MVG1-F1
#
_entry.id   AF-A0A4D6MVG1-F1
#
_cell.length_a   1.000
_cell.length_b   1.000
_cell.length_c   1.000
_cell.angle_alpha   90.00
_cell.angle_beta   90.00
_cell.angle_gamma   90.00
#
_symmetry.space_group_name_H-M   'P 1'
#
loop_
_entity.id
_entity.type
_entity.pdbx_description
1 polymer ?
#
loop_
_entity_poly.entity_id
_entity_poly.type
_entity_poly.pdbx_seq_one_letter_code
_entity_poly.pdbx_strand_id
1 'polypeptide(L)'
;MEVMVTLLITITIVISIDIEDDVGSQIVLHIESLGQALHAFINGKLAVSGSGNSNKAKVAVDIPIKLVAGKNIIDLLSLTVGLQNYGAFFDTWGAGITGPVILKGLKNGSTVDLSSQQWTYQVGLKYEDLGPSSGSSGQWNS
;
A
#
# COMPACT_ATOMS: atom_id res chain seq x y z
N MET A 1 32.98 -6.37 3.12
CA MET A 1 31.90 -5.45 2.74
C MET A 1 30.74 -6.33 2.30
N GLU A 2 29.82 -6.65 3.21
CA GLU A 2 28.60 -7.36 2.83
C GLU A 2 27.77 -6.40 2.00
N VAL A 3 27.50 -6.80 0.75
CA VAL A 3 26.52 -6.10 -0.07
C VAL A 3 25.16 -6.44 0.54
N MET A 4 24.56 -5.49 1.27
CA MET A 4 23.16 -5.60 1.64
C MET A 4 22.38 -5.73 0.33
N VAL A 5 21.87 -6.92 0.02
CA VAL A 5 20.97 -7.10 -1.12
C VAL A 5 19.67 -6.43 -0.73
N THR A 6 19.52 -5.16 -1.09
CA THR A 6 18.29 -4.43 -0.91
C THR A 6 17.27 -4.95 -1.90
N LEU A 7 16.44 -5.91 -1.49
CA LEU A 7 15.27 -6.30 -2.26
C LEU A 7 14.22 -5.18 -2.11
N LEU A 8 13.84 -4.55 -3.22
CA LEU A 8 12.62 -3.76 -3.28
C LEU A 8 11.47 -4.73 -3.52
N ILE A 9 10.58 -4.87 -2.54
CA ILE A 9 9.35 -5.64 -2.72
C ILE A 9 8.20 -4.64 -2.78
N THR A 10 7.48 -4.70 -3.88
CA THR A 10 6.25 -3.95 -4.11
C THR A 10 5.08 -4.92 -4.02
N ILE A 11 4.11 -4.62 -3.15
CA ILE A 11 2.88 -5.40 -3.04
C ILE A 11 1.70 -4.45 -3.25
N THR A 12 0.84 -4.79 -4.19
CA THR A 12 -0.45 -4.12 -4.37
C THR A 12 -1.54 -4.99 -3.77
N ILE A 13 -2.33 -4.41 -2.87
CA ILE A 13 -3.50 -5.04 -2.28
C ILE A 13 -4.73 -4.35 -2.82
N VAL A 14 -5.64 -5.10 -3.42
CA VAL A 14 -6.89 -4.58 -3.98
C VAL A 14 -8.06 -5.07 -3.14
N ILE A 15 -8.89 -4.13 -2.73
CA ILE A 15 -10.11 -4.36 -1.93
C ILE A 15 -11.28 -3.75 -2.70
N SER A 16 -12.35 -4.54 -2.88
CA SER A 16 -13.61 -4.05 -3.42
C SER A 16 -14.63 -3.92 -2.30
N ILE A 17 -15.28 -2.76 -2.21
CA ILE A 17 -16.36 -2.49 -1.24
C ILE A 17 -17.58 -1.98 -1.98
N ASP A 18 -18.77 -2.36 -1.55
CA ASP A 18 -20.02 -1.82 -2.05
C ASP A 18 -20.63 -0.89 -0.99
N ILE A 19 -20.89 0.35 -1.37
CA ILE A 19 -21.41 1.38 -0.47
C ILE A 19 -22.85 1.66 -0.85
N GLU A 20 -23.77 1.53 0.11
CA GLU A 20 -25.17 1.93 -0.08
C GLU A 20 -25.27 3.42 -0.44
N ASP A 21 -26.36 3.82 -1.08
CA ASP A 21 -26.57 5.11 -1.77
C ASP A 21 -26.25 6.39 -0.94
N ASP A 22 -26.14 6.27 0.38
CA ASP A 22 -25.79 7.36 1.30
C ASP A 22 -24.32 7.25 1.77
N VAL A 23 -23.46 8.06 1.16
CA VAL A 23 -22.04 8.16 1.52
C VAL A 23 -21.88 9.18 2.65
N GLY A 24 -21.23 8.80 3.75
CA GLY A 24 -20.94 9.71 4.86
C GLY A 24 -20.18 10.97 4.41
N SER A 25 -20.44 12.11 5.06
CA SER A 25 -19.92 13.42 4.62
C SER A 25 -18.40 13.56 4.67
N GLN A 26 -17.73 12.76 5.50
CA GLN A 26 -16.28 12.72 5.61
C GLN A 26 -15.81 11.31 5.98
N ILE A 27 -15.39 10.54 4.98
CA ILE A 27 -14.86 9.19 5.16
C ILE A 27 -13.35 9.27 5.33
N VAL A 28 -12.84 8.54 6.32
CA VAL A 28 -11.40 8.43 6.60
C VAL A 28 -10.98 6.98 6.48
N LEU A 29 -9.99 6.73 5.62
CA LEU A 29 -9.30 5.44 5.52
C LEU A 29 -8.08 5.45 6.44
N HIS A 30 -8.13 4.61 7.46
CA HIS A 30 -7.05 4.38 8.40
C HIS A 30 -6.26 3.13 7.99
N ILE A 31 -4.95 3.24 7.91
CA ILE A 31 -4.08 2.12 7.53
C ILE A 31 -2.89 2.07 8.46
N GLU A 32 -2.65 0.90 9.05
CA GLU A 32 -1.39 0.57 9.69
C GLU A 32 -0.54 -0.37 8.83
N SER A 33 0.75 -0.04 8.72
CA SER A 33 1.74 -0.75 7.92
C SER A 33 3.08 -0.81 8.65
N LEU A 34 3.81 -1.91 8.47
CA LEU A 34 5.21 -2.06 8.85
C LEU A 34 6.07 -1.81 7.61
N GLY A 35 6.46 -0.59 7.30
CA GLY A 35 7.18 -0.36 6.05
C GLY A 35 7.55 1.07 5.78
N GLN A 36 8.34 1.26 4.73
CA GLN A 36 8.94 2.56 4.42
C GLN A 36 8.03 3.46 3.58
N ALA A 37 7.16 2.92 2.72
CA ALA A 37 6.20 3.73 1.99
C ALA A 37 4.89 3.00 1.66
N LEU A 38 3.80 3.76 1.66
CA LEU A 38 2.43 3.36 1.36
C LEU A 38 1.80 4.39 0.42
N HIS A 39 1.20 3.94 -0.67
CA HIS A 39 0.32 4.76 -1.51
C HIS A 39 -1.08 4.15 -1.52
N ALA A 40 -2.10 5.00 -1.46
CA ALA A 40 -3.49 4.58 -1.55
C ALA A 40 -4.15 5.18 -2.78
N PHE A 41 -4.80 4.34 -3.59
CA PHE A 41 -5.61 4.74 -4.73
C PHE A 41 -7.07 4.38 -4.48
N ILE A 42 -7.96 5.31 -4.79
CA ILE A 42 -9.41 5.13 -4.67
C ILE A 42 -10.01 5.27 -6.06
N ASN A 43 -10.64 4.21 -6.55
CA ASN A 43 -11.18 4.13 -7.91
C ASN A 43 -10.15 4.55 -8.98
N GLY A 44 -8.91 4.08 -8.82
CA GLY A 44 -7.79 4.37 -9.73
C GLY A 44 -7.16 5.77 -9.58
N LYS A 45 -7.61 6.60 -8.63
CA LYS A 45 -7.03 7.94 -8.39
C LYS A 45 -6.20 7.93 -7.11
N LEU A 46 -4.98 8.49 -7.18
CA LEU A 46 -4.12 8.62 -6.01
C LEU A 46 -4.80 9.51 -4.96
N ALA A 47 -5.02 8.96 -3.77
CA ALA A 47 -5.58 9.68 -2.63
C ALA A 47 -4.47 10.17 -1.68
N VAL A 48 -3.42 9.38 -1.45
CA VAL A 48 -2.29 9.77 -0.61
C VAL A 48 -1.03 8.97 -0.88
N SER A 49 0.11 9.55 -0.49
CA SER A 49 1.38 8.87 -0.26
C SER A 49 1.83 9.14 1.18
N GLY A 50 2.27 8.11 1.90
CA GLY A 50 2.81 8.20 3.26
C GLY A 50 4.11 7.39 3.36
N SER A 51 5.11 7.91 4.07
CA SER A 51 6.40 7.23 4.26
C SER A 51 6.75 7.09 5.74
N GLY A 52 7.26 5.93 6.12
CA GLY A 52 7.84 5.67 7.44
C GLY A 52 9.24 6.27 7.54
N ASN A 53 9.71 6.49 8.78
CA ASN A 53 11.04 7.03 9.04
C ASN A 53 11.91 5.96 9.72
N SER A 54 13.23 5.96 9.50
CA SER A 54 14.14 4.86 9.85
C SER A 54 14.13 4.43 11.33
N ASN A 55 13.64 5.27 12.24
CA ASN A 55 13.54 4.99 13.68
C ASN A 55 12.16 4.45 14.13
N LYS A 56 11.14 4.47 13.26
CA LYS A 56 9.80 3.92 13.54
C LYS A 56 9.25 3.28 12.26
N ALA A 57 9.43 1.96 12.14
CA ALA A 57 8.94 1.18 10.99
C ALA A 57 7.41 1.12 10.89
N LYS A 58 6.70 1.36 12.00
CA LYS A 58 5.24 1.44 12.04
C LYS A 58 4.77 2.77 11.45
N VAL A 59 4.01 2.68 10.38
CA VAL A 59 3.32 3.79 9.73
C VAL A 59 1.83 3.64 10.01
N ALA A 60 1.23 4.66 10.61
CA ALA A 60 -0.22 4.79 10.74
C ALA A 60 -0.64 6.05 9.98
N VAL A 61 -1.56 5.90 9.03
CA VAL A 61 -2.05 7.03 8.20
C VAL A 61 -3.56 7.08 8.28
N ASP A 62 -4.10 8.27 8.54
CA ASP A 62 -5.51 8.60 8.37
C ASP A 62 -5.66 9.45 7.11
N ILE A 63 -6.47 8.97 6.16
CA ILE A 63 -6.57 9.55 4.82
C ILE A 63 -8.03 9.91 4.56
N PRO A 64 -8.37 11.20 4.40
CA PRO A 64 -9.68 11.59 3.91
C PRO A 64 -9.86 11.07 2.49
N ILE A 65 -10.89 10.25 2.26
CA ILE A 65 -11.19 9.67 0.94
C ILE A 65 -12.61 10.00 0.51
N LYS A 66 -12.85 9.96 -0.80
CA LYS A 66 -14.18 10.12 -1.39
C LYS A 66 -14.60 8.78 -1.99
N LEU A 67 -15.69 8.23 -1.48
CA LEU A 67 -16.35 7.06 -2.04
C LEU A 67 -17.58 7.50 -2.83
N VAL A 68 -18.01 6.67 -3.78
CA VAL A 68 -19.27 6.84 -4.51
C VAL A 68 -20.27 5.76 -4.09
N ALA A 69 -21.55 5.96 -4.36
CA ALA A 69 -22.54 4.91 -4.21
C ALA A 69 -22.21 3.72 -5.13
N GLY A 70 -22.44 2.50 -4.64
CA GLY A 70 -22.10 1.24 -5.28
C GLY A 70 -20.64 0.82 -5.08
N LYS A 71 -20.10 0.11 -6.07
CA LYS A 71 -18.77 -0.51 -5.99
C LYS A 71 -17.64 0.52 -6.04
N ASN A 72 -16.78 0.48 -5.03
CA ASN A 72 -15.52 1.21 -4.97
C ASN A 72 -14.35 0.22 -4.90
N ILE A 73 -13.25 0.58 -5.55
CA ILE A 73 -12.00 -0.19 -5.53
C ILE A 73 -10.95 0.63 -4.79
N ILE A 74 -10.30 0.01 -3.82
CA ILE A 74 -9.20 0.58 -3.05
C ILE A 74 -7.95 -0.24 -3.39
N ASP A 75 -6.97 0.40 -4.02
CA ASP A 75 -5.67 -0.19 -4.27
C ASP A 75 -4.65 0.39 -3.29
N LEU A 76 -4.02 -0.47 -2.48
CA LEU A 76 -2.98 -0.08 -1.55
C LEU A 76 -1.64 -0.62 -2.04
N LEU A 77 -0.73 0.29 -2.36
CA LEU A 77 0.61 -0.02 -2.83
C LEU A 77 1.60 0.15 -1.67
N SER A 78 2.18 -0.95 -1.22
CA SER A 78 3.24 -0.94 -0.23
C SER A 78 4.60 -1.14 -0.88
N LEU A 79 5.57 -0.31 -0.50
CA LEU A 79 6.96 -0.45 -0.90
C LEU A 79 7.82 -0.70 0.33
N THR A 80 8.62 -1.77 0.26
CA THR A 80 9.57 -2.11 1.31
C THR A 80 10.96 -2.19 0.71
N VAL A 81 11.90 -1.43 1.28
CA VAL A 81 13.30 -1.38 0.84
C VAL A 81 14.16 -2.15 1.83
N GLY A 82 14.58 -3.36 1.44
CA GLY A 82 15.44 -4.22 2.25
C GLY A 82 14.69 -4.88 3.42
N LEU A 83 14.62 -6.20 3.40
CA LEU A 83 14.26 -6.98 4.58
C LEU A 83 15.52 -7.30 5.37
N GLN A 84 15.40 -7.31 6.70
CA GLN A 84 16.49 -7.76 7.55
C GLN A 84 16.81 -9.22 7.24
N ASN A 85 18.06 -9.50 6.87
CA ASN A 85 18.51 -10.82 6.42
C ASN A 85 19.49 -11.48 7.42
N TYR A 86 19.67 -10.90 8.60
CA TYR A 86 20.52 -11.43 9.68
C TYR A 86 20.00 -11.02 11.07
N GLY A 87 20.40 -11.77 12.10
CA GLY A 87 19.97 -11.58 13.51
C GLY A 87 19.03 -12.68 13.98
N ALA A 88 18.77 -12.77 15.29
CA ALA A 88 17.79 -13.76 15.79
C ALA A 88 16.38 -13.36 15.33
N PHE A 89 15.60 -14.33 14.83
CA PHE A 89 14.20 -14.15 14.40
C PHE A 89 13.99 -13.17 13.23
N PHE A 90 15.00 -12.95 12.37
CA PHE A 90 14.89 -12.03 11.22
C PHE A 90 13.75 -12.42 10.26
N ASP A 91 13.43 -13.71 10.19
CA ASP A 91 12.31 -14.31 9.46
C ASP A 91 10.93 -13.97 10.04
N THR A 92 10.87 -13.49 11.29
CA THR A 92 9.61 -13.08 11.95
C THR A 92 9.30 -11.60 11.77
N TRP A 93 10.24 -10.81 11.26
CA TRP A 93 10.02 -9.38 11.03
C TRP A 93 9.13 -9.16 9.80
N GLY A 94 7.86 -8.86 10.03
CA GLY A 94 6.91 -8.52 8.97
C GLY A 94 7.19 -7.17 8.33
N ALA A 95 6.77 -7.04 7.08
CA ALA A 95 6.79 -5.79 6.33
C ALA A 95 5.50 -5.61 5.50
N GLY A 96 5.24 -4.39 5.07
CA GLY A 96 4.06 -3.97 4.35
C GLY A 96 2.81 -3.78 5.22
N ILE A 97 1.65 -3.82 4.58
CA ILE A 97 0.36 -3.51 5.22
C ILE A 97 -0.04 -4.68 6.13
N THR A 98 0.23 -4.53 7.42
CA THR A 98 -0.11 -5.53 8.44
C THR A 98 -1.49 -5.32 9.03
N GLY A 99 -2.12 -4.19 8.72
CA GLY A 99 -3.37 -3.79 9.32
C GLY A 99 -3.22 -3.28 10.76
N PRO A 100 -4.31 -2.74 11.32
CA PRO A 100 -5.65 -2.73 10.72
C PRO A 100 -5.83 -1.75 9.55
N VAL A 101 -6.76 -2.08 8.65
CA VAL A 101 -7.26 -1.22 7.56
C VAL A 101 -8.72 -0.90 7.83
N ILE A 102 -9.03 0.33 8.25
CA ILE A 102 -10.36 0.70 8.78
C ILE A 102 -10.93 1.86 7.98
N LEU A 103 -12.17 1.74 7.53
CA LEU A 103 -12.99 2.85 7.06
C LEU A 103 -13.75 3.46 8.23
N LYS A 104 -13.59 4.76 8.45
CA LYS A 104 -14.28 5.53 9.49
C LYS A 104 -15.21 6.56 8.84
N GLY A 105 -16.29 6.91 9.53
CA GLY A 105 -17.18 7.98 9.09
C GLY A 105 -18.18 7.56 8.01
N LEU A 106 -18.52 6.26 7.96
CA LEU A 106 -19.64 5.76 7.17
C LEU A 106 -20.97 6.21 7.81
N LYS A 107 -22.11 5.77 7.27
CA LYS A 107 -23.46 6.15 7.74
C LYS A 107 -23.55 6.14 9.27
N ASN A 108 -24.08 7.22 9.85
CA ASN A 108 -24.19 7.45 11.31
C ASN A 108 -22.85 7.44 12.07
N GLY A 109 -21.72 7.67 11.40
CA GLY A 109 -20.39 7.63 12.01
C GLY A 109 -19.84 6.22 12.21
N SER A 110 -20.46 5.21 11.57
CA SER A 110 -20.02 3.82 11.67
C SER A 110 -18.62 3.61 11.09
N THR A 111 -17.97 2.54 11.55
CA THR A 111 -16.64 2.11 11.12
C THR A 111 -16.70 0.69 10.58
N VAL A 112 -16.00 0.42 9.48
CA VAL A 112 -15.88 -0.92 8.90
C VAL A 112 -14.41 -1.30 8.87
N ASP A 113 -14.10 -2.47 9.42
CA ASP A 113 -12.75 -3.06 9.34
C ASP A 113 -12.63 -3.87 8.05
N LEU A 114 -11.77 -3.40 7.14
CA LEU A 114 -11.46 -4.06 5.89
C LEU A 114 -10.42 -5.17 6.05
N SER A 115 -9.76 -5.28 7.21
CA SER A 115 -8.75 -6.32 7.49
C SER A 115 -9.35 -7.73 7.48
N SER A 116 -10.65 -7.84 7.73
CA SER A 116 -11.39 -9.11 7.69
C SER A 116 -11.97 -9.44 6.31
N GLN A 117 -11.81 -8.54 5.34
CA GLN A 117 -12.32 -8.73 3.98
C GLN A 117 -11.36 -9.55 3.12
N GLN A 118 -11.87 -10.12 2.03
CA GLN A 118 -11.02 -10.81 1.07
C GLN A 118 -10.14 -9.82 0.32
N TRP A 119 -8.83 -10.05 0.36
CA TRP A 119 -7.83 -9.23 -0.33
C TRP A 119 -7.30 -9.99 -1.54
N THR A 120 -7.07 -9.26 -2.63
CA THR A 120 -6.27 -9.77 -3.75
C THR A 120 -4.92 -9.08 -3.73
N TYR A 121 -3.85 -9.84 -3.89
CA TYR A 121 -2.48 -9.34 -3.87
C TYR A 121 -1.80 -9.55 -5.22
N GLN A 122 -1.00 -8.58 -5.62
CA GLN A 122 -0.07 -8.68 -6.74
C GLN A 122 1.32 -8.28 -6.26
N VAL A 123 2.30 -9.15 -6.50
CA VAL A 123 3.71 -8.87 -6.24
C VAL A 123 4.33 -8.25 -7.49
N GLY A 124 5.09 -7.18 -7.30
CA GLY A 124 5.75 -6.44 -8.38
C GLY A 124 4.81 -5.54 -9.18
N LEU A 125 5.40 -4.60 -9.90
CA LEU A 125 4.70 -3.75 -10.87
C LEU A 125 4.67 -4.47 -12.22
N LYS A 126 3.60 -4.28 -13.01
CA LYS A 126 3.51 -4.85 -14.36
C LYS A 126 4.69 -4.50 -15.28
N TYR A 127 5.38 -3.39 -15.02
CA TYR A 127 6.58 -2.99 -15.76
C TYR A 127 7.84 -3.77 -15.34
N GLU A 128 7.91 -4.28 -14.10
CA GLU A 128 9.00 -5.15 -13.65
C GLU A 128 8.91 -6.53 -14.33
N ASP A 129 7.69 -7.01 -14.56
CA ASP A 129 7.42 -8.29 -15.24
C ASP A 129 7.74 -8.26 -16.75
N LEU A 130 7.77 -7.07 -17.35
CA LEU A 130 8.10 -6.88 -18.77
C LEU A 130 9.62 -6.76 -19.03
N GLY A 131 10.44 -6.81 -17.97
CA GLY A 131 11.85 -6.46 -18.05
C GLY A 131 12.06 -4.99 -18.42
N PRO A 132 13.27 -4.44 -18.29
CA PRO A 132 13.56 -3.12 -18.82
C PRO A 132 13.30 -3.15 -20.32
N SER A 133 12.26 -2.44 -20.79
CA SER A 133 12.16 -2.13 -22.20
C SER A 133 13.48 -1.50 -22.60
N SER A 134 14.13 -2.05 -23.62
CA SER A 134 15.36 -1.52 -24.20
C SER A 134 15.08 -0.16 -24.80
N GLY A 135 14.96 0.86 -23.95
CA GLY A 135 14.98 2.25 -24.32
C GLY A 135 16.34 2.53 -24.92
N SER A 136 16.36 2.61 -26.25
CA SER A 136 17.42 3.09 -27.13
C SER A 136 18.70 3.52 -26.42
N SER A 137 19.77 2.76 -26.64
CA SER A 137 21.14 3.18 -26.36
C SER A 137 21.47 4.44 -27.16
N GLY A 138 21.22 5.61 -26.56
CA GLY A 138 21.84 6.85 -26.99
C GLY A 138 23.34 6.72 -26.82
N GLN A 139 24.04 6.58 -27.95
CA GLN A 139 25.49 6.54 -28.09
C GLN A 139 26.20 7.54 -27.17
N TRP A 140 27.08 7.02 -26.31
CA TRP A 140 28.24 7.79 -25.87
C TRP A 140 29.21 7.85 -27.04
N ASN A 141 29.22 8.97 -27.76
CA ASN A 141 30.31 9.26 -28.67
C ASN A 141 31.55 9.61 -27.83
N SER A 142 32.65 8.97 -28.20
CA SER A 142 33.99 9.04 -27.58
C SER A 142 34.61 10.44 -27.59
#